data_AF-A0A0U3HBX0-F1
#
_entry.id   AF-A0A0U3HBX0-F1
#
_cell.length_a   1.000
_cell.length_b   1.000
_cell.length_c   1.000
_cell.angle_alpha   90.00
_cell.angle_beta   90.00
_cell.angle_gamma   90.00
#
_symmetry.space_group_name_H-M   'P 1'
#
loop_
_entity.id
_entity.type
_entity.pdbx_description
1 polymer ?
#
loop_
_entity_poly.entity_id
_entity_poly.type
_entity_poly.pdbx_seq_one_letter_code
_entity_poly.pdbx_strand_id
1 'polypeptide(L)'
;MGRSLRVPAIGLAVAGLLLAAVLSVGTTWLLVATGRWDAAAWGVLAEAWRAVAAFIPAAVVLVAFQVYRADQWWKRVEWALDAASDEEHPVRQLAGLTALNELRRPGSWRPPRQDDRMFRAVGAALSRHLARRWDEDGGPGADTRGGAE
;
A
#
# COMPACT_ATOMS: atom_id res chain seq x y z
N MET A 1 19.38 12.71 -16.21
CA MET A 1 19.16 11.45 -15.47
C MET A 1 19.45 11.68 -13.98
N GLY A 2 18.46 12.16 -13.22
CA GLY A 2 18.58 12.31 -11.76
C GLY A 2 17.83 11.19 -11.06
N ARG A 3 18.51 10.15 -10.59
CA ARG A 3 17.90 9.17 -9.69
C ARG A 3 17.74 9.86 -8.33
N SER A 4 16.54 10.39 -8.07
CA SER A 4 16.21 10.83 -6.71
C SER A 4 16.22 9.60 -5.82
N LEU A 5 17.25 9.46 -4.99
CA LEU A 5 17.29 8.55 -3.85
C LEU A 5 16.23 9.04 -2.85
N ARG A 6 14.97 8.78 -3.13
CA ARG A 6 13.89 8.85 -2.14
C ARG A 6 14.06 7.62 -1.26
N VAL A 7 15.02 7.66 -0.35
CA VAL A 7 14.96 6.80 0.84
C VAL A 7 13.58 7.10 1.44
N PRO A 8 12.65 6.13 1.49
CA PRO A 8 11.32 6.41 2.02
C PRO A 8 11.55 6.89 3.45
N ALA A 9 11.03 8.06 3.83
CA ALA A 9 11.18 8.63 5.17
C ALA A 9 10.85 7.63 6.29
N ILE A 10 10.02 6.63 5.96
CA ILE A 10 9.69 5.45 6.76
C ILE A 10 10.92 4.60 7.08
N GLY A 11 11.79 4.34 6.10
CA GLY A 11 13.04 3.59 6.29
C GLY A 11 13.99 4.30 7.25
N LEU A 12 14.07 5.63 7.18
CA LEU A 12 14.85 6.44 8.13
C LEU A 12 14.23 6.44 9.53
N ALA A 13 12.91 6.55 9.64
CA ALA A 13 12.22 6.52 10.93
C ALA A 13 12.31 5.15 11.62
N VAL A 14 12.13 4.06 10.87
CA VAL A 14 12.26 2.68 11.37
C VAL A 14 13.72 2.38 11.71
N ALA A 15 14.67 2.78 10.87
CA ALA A 15 16.09 2.64 11.17
C ALA A 15 16.47 3.42 12.44
N GLY A 16 15.97 4.64 12.61
CA GLY A 16 16.18 5.45 13.81
C GLY A 16 15.61 4.80 15.07
N LEU A 17 14.38 4.27 15.00
CA LEU A 17 13.74 3.56 16.12
C LEU A 17 14.51 2.29 16.48
N LEU A 18 14.91 1.50 15.49
CA LEU A 18 15.70 0.28 15.69
C LEU A 18 17.07 0.59 16.28
N LEU A 19 17.75 1.64 15.77
CA LEU A 19 19.04 2.06 16.30
C LEU A 19 18.92 2.51 17.77
N ALA A 20 17.87 3.28 18.10
CA ALA A 20 17.59 3.71 19.47
C ALA A 20 17.27 2.53 20.40
N ALA A 21 16.51 1.53 19.93
CA ALA A 21 16.24 0.32 20.69
C ALA A 21 17.51 -0.52 20.92
N VAL A 22 18.34 -0.70 19.89
CA VAL A 22 19.62 -1.42 19.99
C VAL A 22 20.58 -0.70 20.94
N LEU A 23 20.69 0.63 20.85
CA LEU A 23 21.50 1.43 21.77
C LEU A 23 20.98 1.36 23.20
N SER A 24 19.66 1.37 23.41
CA SER A 24 19.05 1.23 24.74
C SER A 24 19.36 -0.14 25.37
N VAL A 25 19.19 -1.22 24.61
CA VAL A 25 19.51 -2.59 25.07
C VAL A 25 21.01 -2.74 25.33
N GLY A 26 21.86 -2.23 24.42
CA GLY A 26 23.32 -2.28 24.59
C GLY A 26 23.80 -1.49 25.80
N THR A 27 23.23 -0.31 26.04
CA THR A 27 23.56 0.54 27.20
C THR A 27 23.11 -0.13 28.50
N THR A 28 21.92 -0.73 28.51
CA THR A 28 21.42 -1.49 29.67
C THR A 28 22.32 -2.69 29.97
N TRP A 29 22.72 -3.45 28.94
CA TRP A 29 23.60 -4.60 29.09
C TRP A 29 24.99 -4.22 29.60
N LEU A 30 25.56 -3.10 29.11
CA LEU A 30 26.85 -2.58 29.56
C LEU A 30 26.81 -2.15 31.03
N LEU A 31 25.72 -1.52 31.48
CA LEU A 31 25.53 -1.12 32.88
C LEU A 31 25.38 -2.34 33.80
N VAL A 32 24.63 -3.36 33.36
CA VAL A 32 24.52 -4.65 34.06
C VAL A 32 25.89 -5.32 34.16
N ALA A 33 26.64 -5.39 33.06
CA ALA A 33 27.93 -6.08 33.01
C ALA A 33 29.02 -5.38 33.83
N THR A 34 28.95 -4.06 33.98
CA THR A 34 29.92 -3.26 34.76
C THR A 34 29.51 -3.08 36.22
N GLY A 35 28.30 -3.51 36.61
CA GLY A 35 27.76 -3.31 37.96
C GLY A 35 27.54 -1.85 38.35
N ARG A 36 27.60 -0.93 37.38
CA ARG A 36 27.49 0.52 37.61
C ARG A 36 26.03 0.96 37.57
N TRP A 37 25.41 0.99 38.76
CA TRP A 37 24.06 1.50 38.97
C TRP A 37 24.06 2.85 39.70
N ASP A 38 25.04 3.69 39.39
CA ASP A 38 25.14 5.04 39.95
C ASP A 38 24.08 5.98 39.36
N ALA A 39 23.90 7.16 39.97
CA ALA A 39 22.91 8.14 39.49
C ALA A 39 23.18 8.59 38.04
N ALA A 40 24.43 8.52 37.58
CA ALA A 40 24.80 8.83 36.21
C ALA A 40 24.27 7.78 35.21
N ALA A 41 24.38 6.49 35.55
CA ALA A 41 23.79 5.40 34.77
C ALA A 41 22.27 5.55 34.59
N TRP A 42 21.56 5.91 35.66
CA TRP A 42 20.12 6.19 35.60
C TRP A 42 19.79 7.41 34.74
N GLY A 43 20.62 8.46 34.78
CA GLY A 43 20.46 9.65 33.93
C GLY A 43 20.57 9.33 32.43
N VAL A 44 21.56 8.53 32.03
CA VAL A 44 21.73 8.11 30.63
C VAL A 44 20.55 7.26 30.15
N LEU A 45 20.06 6.33 30.99
CA LEU A 45 18.92 5.49 30.65
C LEU A 45 17.64 6.33 30.48
N ALA A 46 17.42 7.30 31.36
CA ALA A 46 16.26 8.19 31.30
C ALA A 46 16.27 9.06 30.04
N GLU A 47 17.43 9.58 29.63
CA GLU A 47 17.56 10.40 28.42
C GLU A 47 17.36 9.57 27.14
N ALA A 48 17.94 8.35 27.10
CA ALA A 48 17.69 7.41 26.02
C ALA A 48 16.20 7.06 25.89
N TRP A 49 15.51 6.82 27.02
CA TRP A 49 14.07 6.57 27.03
C TRP A 49 13.24 7.77 26.61
N ARG A 50 13.62 8.99 26.98
CA ARG A 50 12.96 10.23 26.51
C ARG A 50 13.06 10.38 24.99
N ALA A 51 14.24 10.13 24.44
CA ALA A 51 14.44 10.15 22.99
C ALA A 51 13.52 9.13 22.30
N VAL A 52 13.47 7.88 22.77
CA VAL A 52 12.57 6.85 22.23
C VAL A 52 11.11 7.26 22.35
N ALA A 53 10.68 7.75 23.53
CA ALA A 53 9.32 8.16 23.78
C ALA A 53 8.86 9.29 22.85
N ALA A 54 9.75 10.21 22.47
CA ALA A 54 9.46 11.27 21.51
C ALA A 54 9.15 10.74 20.09
N PHE A 55 9.66 9.57 19.71
CA PHE A 55 9.40 8.96 18.39
C PHE A 55 8.10 8.14 18.34
N ILE A 56 7.59 7.67 19.47
CA ILE A 56 6.39 6.82 19.53
C ILE A 56 5.17 7.49 18.87
N PRO A 57 4.82 8.76 19.18
CA PRO A 57 3.67 9.42 18.56
C PRO A 57 3.81 9.52 17.03
N ALA A 58 4.99 9.87 16.54
CA ALA A 58 5.26 9.98 15.11
C ALA A 58 5.15 8.62 14.41
N ALA A 59 5.66 7.56 15.02
CA ALA A 59 5.54 6.19 14.52
C ALA A 59 4.08 5.73 14.49
N VAL A 60 3.31 6.00 15.55
CA VAL A 60 1.88 5.67 15.63
C VAL A 60 1.09 6.41 14.54
N VAL A 61 1.30 7.71 14.39
CA VAL A 61 0.64 8.51 13.34
C VAL A 61 1.00 7.99 11.95
N LEU A 62 2.27 7.64 11.72
CA LEU A 62 2.71 7.07 10.45
C LEU A 62 2.04 5.73 10.16
N VAL A 63 1.97 4.81 11.14
CA VAL A 63 1.29 3.52 10.99
C VAL A 63 -0.21 3.73 10.72
N ALA A 64 -0.87 4.57 11.54
CA ALA A 64 -2.28 4.90 11.37
C ALA A 64 -2.55 5.50 9.98
N PHE A 65 -1.67 6.37 9.49
CA PHE A 65 -1.77 6.93 8.16
C PHE A 65 -1.63 5.86 7.06
N GLN A 66 -0.73 4.89 7.21
CA GLN A 66 -0.62 3.78 6.24
C GLN A 66 -1.86 2.89 6.24
N VAL A 67 -2.40 2.57 7.42
CA VAL A 67 -3.64 1.79 7.57
C VAL A 67 -4.81 2.53 6.92
N TYR A 68 -4.96 3.82 7.23
CA TYR A 68 -5.97 4.68 6.62
C TYR A 68 -5.84 4.72 5.09
N ARG A 69 -4.62 4.91 4.57
CA ARG A 69 -4.37 4.88 3.12
C ARG A 69 -4.78 3.57 2.48
N ALA A 70 -4.52 2.45 3.14
CA ALA A 70 -4.88 1.12 2.64
C ALA A 70 -6.40 0.92 2.60
N ASP A 71 -7.11 1.29 3.67
CA ASP A 71 -8.57 1.26 3.73
C ASP A 71 -9.20 2.14 2.64
N GLN A 72 -8.76 3.39 2.52
CA GLN A 72 -9.29 4.32 1.52
C GLN A 72 -9.03 3.86 0.09
N TRP A 73 -7.85 3.27 -0.15
CA TRP A 73 -7.55 2.70 -1.45
C TRP A 73 -8.45 1.48 -1.74
N TRP A 74 -8.66 0.59 -0.76
CA TRP A 74 -9.49 -0.60 -0.96
C TRP A 74 -10.95 -0.26 -1.25
N LYS A 75 -11.53 0.70 -0.54
CA LYS A 75 -12.88 1.20 -0.81
C LYS A 75 -13.06 1.71 -2.24
N ARG A 76 -12.03 2.36 -2.79
CA ARG A 76 -12.05 2.82 -4.19
C ARG A 76 -11.98 1.66 -5.18
N VAL A 77 -11.20 0.62 -4.87
CA VAL A 77 -11.15 -0.61 -5.69
C VAL A 77 -12.49 -1.33 -5.67
N GLU A 78 -13.08 -1.49 -4.50
CA GLU A 78 -14.39 -2.13 -4.32
C GLU A 78 -15.47 -1.41 -5.12
N TRP A 79 -15.56 -0.08 -4.97
CA TRP A 79 -16.46 0.73 -5.79
C TRP A 79 -16.19 0.59 -7.29
N ALA A 80 -14.92 0.60 -7.70
CA ALA A 80 -14.57 0.53 -9.12
C ALA A 80 -14.84 -0.86 -9.73
N LEU A 81 -14.68 -1.92 -8.95
CA LEU A 81 -15.07 -3.28 -9.32
C LEU A 81 -16.58 -3.40 -9.43
N ASP A 82 -17.33 -2.96 -8.42
CA ASP A 82 -18.80 -2.96 -8.41
C ASP A 82 -19.37 -2.20 -9.62
N ALA A 83 -18.84 -1.00 -9.89
CA ALA A 83 -19.21 -0.22 -11.05
C ALA A 83 -18.84 -0.91 -12.37
N ALA A 84 -17.66 -1.55 -12.47
CA ALA A 84 -17.22 -2.25 -13.67
C ALA A 84 -18.00 -3.55 -13.95
N SER A 85 -18.61 -4.15 -12.93
CA SER A 85 -19.52 -5.29 -13.05
C SER A 85 -20.98 -4.89 -13.32
N ASP A 86 -21.30 -3.60 -13.34
CA ASP A 86 -22.65 -3.13 -13.64
C ASP A 86 -22.94 -3.26 -15.15
N GLU A 87 -23.64 -4.33 -15.51
CA GLU A 87 -24.04 -4.61 -16.87
C GLU A 87 -25.29 -3.85 -17.32
N GLU A 88 -26.08 -3.35 -16.38
CA GLU A 88 -27.33 -2.62 -16.64
C GLU A 88 -27.05 -1.16 -17.04
N HIS A 89 -25.93 -0.61 -16.58
CA HIS A 89 -25.55 0.78 -16.82
C HIS A 89 -24.17 0.90 -17.50
N PRO A 90 -24.08 0.94 -18.84
CA PRO A 90 -22.81 0.91 -19.57
C PRO A 90 -21.89 2.11 -19.26
N VAL A 91 -22.46 3.27 -18.92
CA VAL A 91 -21.70 4.44 -18.48
C VAL A 91 -21.02 4.20 -17.12
N ARG A 92 -21.73 3.55 -16.19
CA ARG A 92 -21.20 3.18 -14.87
C ARG A 92 -20.12 2.10 -15.02
N GLN A 93 -20.32 1.17 -15.95
CA GLN A 93 -19.33 0.16 -16.34
C GLN A 93 -18.01 0.78 -16.80
N LEU A 94 -18.07 1.69 -17.77
CA LEU A 94 -16.90 2.41 -18.30
C LEU A 94 -16.20 3.25 -17.22
N ALA A 95 -16.96 3.89 -16.33
CA ALA A 95 -16.41 4.66 -15.22
C ALA A 95 -15.62 3.77 -14.24
N GLY A 96 -16.17 2.59 -13.88
CA GLY A 96 -15.49 1.60 -13.04
C GLY A 96 -14.18 1.10 -13.66
N LEU A 97 -14.21 0.72 -14.94
CA LEU A 97 -13.02 0.29 -15.69
C LEU A 97 -11.93 1.37 -15.73
N THR A 98 -12.33 2.62 -15.97
CA THR A 98 -11.42 3.78 -15.99
C THR A 98 -10.79 4.01 -14.61
N ALA A 99 -11.58 3.94 -13.54
CA ALA A 99 -11.09 4.09 -12.18
C ALA A 99 -10.10 2.98 -11.78
N LEU A 100 -10.36 1.73 -12.16
CA LEU A 100 -9.41 0.62 -11.96
C LEU A 100 -8.07 0.86 -12.67
N ASN A 101 -8.11 1.41 -13.90
CA ASN A 101 -6.90 1.73 -14.65
C ASN A 101 -6.08 2.87 -13.99
N GLU A 102 -6.75 3.90 -13.47
CA GLU A 102 -6.08 4.98 -12.72
C GLU A 102 -5.49 4.49 -11.39
N LEU A 103 -6.17 3.59 -10.68
CA LEU A 103 -5.67 3.01 -9.42
C LEU A 103 -4.38 2.21 -9.61
N ARG A 104 -4.14 1.66 -10.80
CA ARG A 104 -2.90 0.94 -11.16
C ARG A 104 -1.71 1.87 -11.40
N ARG A 105 -1.93 3.16 -11.73
CA ARG A 105 -0.83 4.06 -12.13
C ARG A 105 0.16 4.33 -11.00
N PRO A 106 1.48 4.45 -11.30
CA PRO A 106 2.47 4.87 -10.31
C PRO A 106 2.13 6.25 -9.75
N GLY A 107 2.13 6.41 -8.44
CA GLY A 107 1.73 7.66 -7.79
C GLY A 107 0.24 7.80 -7.50
N SER A 108 -0.59 6.83 -7.91
CA SER A 108 -1.92 6.66 -7.33
C SER A 108 -1.77 6.47 -5.81
N TRP A 109 -2.80 6.79 -5.02
CA TRP A 109 -2.79 6.70 -3.55
C TRP A 109 -2.50 5.29 -2.98
N ARG A 110 -2.15 4.32 -3.83
CA ARG A 110 -1.72 2.97 -3.52
C ARG A 110 -0.74 2.91 -2.33
N PRO A 111 -1.06 2.12 -1.30
CA PRO A 111 -0.15 1.78 -0.21
C PRO A 111 1.16 1.15 -0.71
N PRO A 112 2.30 1.47 -0.08
CA PRO A 112 3.54 0.75 -0.29
C PRO A 112 3.34 -0.72 0.14
N ARG A 113 3.73 -1.68 -0.72
CA ARG A 113 3.56 -3.14 -0.59
C ARG A 113 2.25 -3.76 -1.06
N GLN A 114 1.29 -2.99 -1.55
CA GLN A 114 0.19 -3.65 -2.26
C GLN A 114 0.70 -4.32 -3.52
N ASP A 115 0.32 -5.58 -3.69
CA ASP A 115 1.05 -6.51 -4.54
C ASP A 115 0.66 -6.32 -6.01
N ASP A 116 1.64 -6.09 -6.90
CA ASP A 116 1.40 -6.05 -8.36
C ASP A 116 0.80 -7.36 -8.88
N ARG A 117 0.97 -8.46 -8.13
CA ARG A 117 0.30 -9.74 -8.40
C ARG A 117 -1.22 -9.65 -8.28
N MET A 118 -1.74 -8.96 -7.27
CA MET A 118 -3.18 -8.83 -7.06
C MET A 118 -3.81 -8.05 -8.22
N PHE A 119 -3.21 -6.92 -8.62
CA PHE A 119 -3.67 -6.15 -9.77
C PHE A 119 -3.61 -6.93 -11.09
N ARG A 120 -2.56 -7.73 -11.28
CA ARG A 120 -2.47 -8.63 -12.45
C ARG A 120 -3.56 -9.69 -12.42
N ALA A 121 -3.85 -10.27 -11.25
CA ALA A 121 -4.91 -11.26 -11.09
C ALA A 121 -6.30 -10.66 -11.35
N VAL A 122 -6.59 -9.49 -10.80
CA VAL A 122 -7.84 -8.75 -11.03
C VAL A 122 -7.97 -8.37 -12.51
N GLY A 123 -6.91 -7.81 -13.10
CA GLY A 123 -6.89 -7.47 -14.52
C GLY A 123 -7.13 -8.70 -15.41
N ALA A 124 -6.48 -9.83 -15.12
CA ALA A 124 -6.68 -11.07 -15.87
C ALA A 124 -8.07 -11.69 -15.67
N ALA A 125 -8.68 -11.57 -14.49
CA ALA A 125 -10.04 -12.00 -14.24
C ALA A 125 -11.04 -11.16 -15.05
N LEU A 126 -10.88 -9.84 -15.03
CA LEU A 126 -11.71 -8.89 -15.77
C LEU A 126 -11.57 -9.06 -17.28
N SER A 127 -10.35 -9.18 -17.81
CA SER A 127 -10.13 -9.43 -19.25
C SER A 127 -10.77 -10.73 -19.72
N ARG A 128 -10.75 -11.79 -18.90
CA ARG A 128 -11.44 -13.05 -19.23
C ARG A 128 -12.95 -12.94 -19.20
N HIS A 129 -13.50 -12.12 -18.30
CA HIS A 129 -14.94 -11.88 -18.25
C HIS A 129 -15.40 -11.07 -19.47
N LEU A 130 -14.68 -10.00 -19.82
CA LEU A 130 -14.96 -9.21 -21.02
C LEU A 130 -14.79 -10.00 -22.32
N ALA A 131 -13.77 -10.87 -22.41
CA ALA A 131 -13.57 -11.74 -23.58
C ALA A 131 -14.72 -12.75 -23.76
N ARG A 132 -15.21 -13.35 -22.66
CA ARG A 132 -16.37 -14.25 -22.72
C ARG A 132 -17.63 -13.53 -23.20
N ARG A 133 -17.89 -12.33 -22.67
CA ARG A 133 -19.02 -11.50 -23.11
C ARG A 133 -18.91 -11.13 -24.59
N TRP A 134 -17.71 -10.82 -25.05
CA TRP A 134 -17.44 -10.53 -26.48
C TRP A 134 -17.73 -11.72 -27.40
N ASP A 135 -17.42 -12.94 -26.96
CA ASP A 135 -17.74 -14.17 -27.70
C ASP A 135 -19.24 -14.49 -27.67
N GLU A 136 -19.92 -14.22 -26.56
CA GLU A 136 -21.37 -14.41 -26.39
C GLU A 136 -22.20 -13.42 -27.23
N ASP A 137 -21.75 -12.16 -27.33
CA ASP A 137 -22.40 -11.11 -28.12
C ASP A 137 -22.05 -11.16 -29.63
N GLY A 138 -21.29 -12.18 -30.06
CA GLY A 138 -20.91 -12.41 -31.47
C GLY A 138 -19.89 -11.42 -32.06
N GLY A 139 -19.51 -10.39 -31.32
CA GLY A 139 -18.60 -9.33 -31.77
C GLY A 139 -19.12 -8.56 -33.01
N PRO A 140 -18.50 -7.42 -33.36
CA PRO A 140 -18.92 -6.53 -34.46
C PRO A 140 -18.68 -7.10 -35.88
N GLY A 141 -18.81 -8.42 -36.08
CA GLY A 141 -18.64 -9.08 -37.36
C GLY A 141 -19.47 -10.36 -37.58
N ALA A 142 -20.23 -10.84 -36.58
CA ALA A 142 -21.02 -12.07 -36.72
C ALA A 142 -22.25 -11.93 -37.64
N ASP A 143 -22.72 -10.71 -37.90
CA ASP A 143 -24.00 -10.47 -38.59
C ASP A 143 -23.90 -10.24 -40.11
N THR A 144 -22.84 -10.72 -40.77
CA THR A 144 -22.63 -10.47 -42.22
C THR A 144 -22.70 -11.69 -43.13
N ARG A 145 -23.19 -12.85 -42.66
CA ARG A 145 -23.27 -14.09 -43.47
C ARG A 145 -24.64 -14.79 -43.47
N GLY A 146 -25.73 -14.04 -43.42
CA GLY A 146 -27.09 -14.63 -43.34
C GLY A 146 -28.13 -14.08 -44.33
N GLY A 147 -27.74 -13.43 -45.42
CA GLY A 147 -28.70 -12.78 -46.32
C GLY A 147 -28.29 -12.82 -47.79
N ALA A 148 -28.18 -14.02 -48.37
CA ALA A 148 -28.15 -14.20 -49.83
C ALA A 148 -28.44 -15.67 -50.19
N GLU A 149 -29.63 -16.17 -49.91
CA GLU A 149 -30.25 -17.27 -50.68
C GLU A 149 -31.76 -17.04 -50.78
#